data_AF-A0A531L677-F1
#
_entry.id   AF-A0A531L677-F1
#
_cell.length_a   1.000
_cell.length_b   1.000
_cell.length_c   1.000
_cell.angle_alpha   90.00
_cell.angle_beta   90.00
_cell.angle_gamma   90.00
#
_symmetry.space_group_name_H-M   'P 1'
#
loop_
_entity.id
_entity.type
_entity.pdbx_description
1 polymer ?
#
loop_
_entity_poly.entity_id
_entity_poly.type
_entity_poly.pdbx_seq_one_letter_code
_entity_poly.pdbx_strand_id
1 'polypeptide(L)'
;MISTSQGRLQDRRPLSIIDIGSNSIRLVVYEGLARSPTTLFNEKMLAGLGRGIVSTGKLDPEAVTRSMEEFRRFRALSEQAGAEHMYVLATAAAREAVNGPDFIHRAEDVLKTEVQVLSGRQEAHYSALGVISGFHPANGIAGDLGGGSLELVDVDGEAIGDGITLPLGGLRLQDMARNSLAQAAKIARDELAKARLLKGGQGRPFYAVGGTWRNLARLYMEMTSYPLSVMHHYEIGIDSAANFLKQVAKGEIEKIRGIEGVSKNRRSLLPYGAIVLQEIMAVMQPSKIIVSALGVREGFLYSLLDKTEQKADPLISASEELARLRSRSVTHAQELVEWTGKTFAAFGIEETVDEARYRPVS
;
A
#
# COMPACT_ATOMS: atom_id res chain seq x y z
N MET A 1 3.91 31.58 -2.82
CA MET A 1 2.50 31.42 -3.27
C MET A 1 1.66 30.47 -2.42
N ILE A 2 2.22 29.72 -1.45
CA ILE A 2 1.43 28.90 -0.50
C ILE A 2 0.74 29.76 0.57
N SER A 3 1.38 30.84 1.02
CA SER A 3 0.97 31.67 2.17
C SER A 3 -0.38 32.40 2.05
N THR A 4 -0.98 32.45 0.85
CA THR A 4 -2.30 33.06 0.63
C THR A 4 -3.39 32.04 0.26
N SER A 5 -3.03 30.76 0.18
CA SER A 5 -3.95 29.70 -0.25
C SER A 5 -4.75 29.15 0.95
N GLN A 6 -5.96 29.69 1.18
CA GLN A 6 -6.86 29.24 2.26
C GLN A 6 -7.31 27.76 2.13
N GLY A 7 -7.12 27.15 0.96
CA GLY A 7 -7.42 25.75 0.73
C GLY A 7 -6.37 24.76 1.27
N ARG A 8 -5.28 25.26 1.86
CA ARG A 8 -4.15 24.47 2.39
C ARG A 8 -3.93 24.73 3.87
N LEU A 9 -3.50 23.69 4.59
CA LEU A 9 -3.06 23.82 5.98
C LEU A 9 -1.71 24.56 6.00
N GLN A 10 -1.67 25.73 6.66
CA GLN A 10 -0.53 26.66 6.58
C GLN A 10 0.69 26.22 7.39
N ASP A 11 0.50 25.32 8.34
CA ASP A 11 1.52 24.71 9.19
C ASP A 11 2.19 23.49 8.54
N ARG A 12 1.69 23.05 7.37
CA ARG A 12 2.23 21.89 6.67
C ARG A 12 3.34 22.28 5.70
N ARG A 13 4.41 21.48 5.76
CA ARG A 13 5.62 21.59 4.95
C ARG A 13 5.58 20.47 3.90
N PRO A 14 5.34 20.77 2.61
CA PRO A 14 5.21 19.73 1.61
C PRO A 14 6.48 18.89 1.53
N LEU A 15 6.30 17.59 1.31
CA LEU A 15 7.41 16.64 1.15
C LEU A 15 7.10 15.69 -0.01
N SER A 16 8.14 15.17 -0.64
CA SER A 16 8.03 14.18 -1.69
C SER A 16 8.63 12.85 -1.28
N ILE A 17 8.03 11.77 -1.78
CA ILE A 17 8.58 10.42 -1.70
C ILE A 17 8.65 9.82 -3.10
N ILE A 18 9.82 9.30 -3.44
CA ILE A 18 10.03 8.48 -4.63
C ILE A 18 10.23 7.04 -4.16
N ASP A 19 9.42 6.13 -4.67
CA ASP A 19 9.51 4.70 -4.38
C ASP A 19 9.92 3.96 -5.66
N ILE A 20 11.07 3.30 -5.60
CA ILE A 20 11.69 2.54 -6.68
C ILE A 20 11.38 1.07 -6.47
N GLY A 21 10.26 0.63 -7.05
CA GLY A 21 9.80 -0.75 -7.08
C GLY A 21 10.34 -1.55 -8.26
N SER A 22 10.24 -2.89 -8.18
CA SER A 22 10.64 -3.78 -9.28
C SER A 22 9.82 -3.56 -10.57
N ASN A 23 8.53 -3.26 -10.45
CA ASN A 23 7.66 -3.09 -11.62
C ASN A 23 7.45 -1.61 -11.99
N SER A 24 7.46 -0.72 -11.00
CA SER A 24 7.12 0.67 -11.18
C SER A 24 7.87 1.57 -10.22
N ILE A 25 8.14 2.79 -10.69
CA ILE A 25 8.67 3.88 -9.88
C ILE A 25 7.55 4.90 -9.71
N ARG A 26 7.43 5.50 -8.53
CA ARG A 26 6.36 6.45 -8.25
C ARG A 26 6.85 7.64 -7.43
N LEU A 27 6.50 8.84 -7.88
CA LEU A 27 6.59 10.08 -7.11
C LEU A 27 5.24 10.39 -6.48
N VAL A 28 5.22 10.64 -5.18
CA VAL A 28 4.07 11.28 -4.51
C VAL A 28 4.56 12.49 -3.72
N VAL A 29 3.84 13.59 -3.84
CA VAL A 29 4.03 14.79 -3.02
C VAL A 29 2.88 14.88 -2.05
N TYR A 30 3.18 14.94 -0.76
CA TYR A 30 2.20 15.15 0.31
C TYR A 30 2.22 16.60 0.76
N GLU A 31 1.08 17.08 1.27
CA GLU A 31 0.94 18.44 1.79
C GLU A 31 1.84 18.69 3.00
N GLY A 32 2.13 17.64 3.76
CA GLY A 32 3.20 17.58 4.73
C GLY A 32 3.15 16.30 5.53
N LEU A 33 4.05 16.21 6.51
CA LEU A 33 4.02 15.14 7.50
C LEU A 33 2.81 15.35 8.41
N ALA A 34 1.94 14.36 8.49
CA ALA A 34 0.70 14.39 9.25
C ALA A 34 0.21 12.97 9.55
N ARG A 35 -0.70 12.83 10.51
CA ARG A 35 -1.32 11.54 10.84
C ARG A 35 -2.16 10.94 9.69
N SER A 36 -2.77 11.81 8.88
CA SER A 36 -3.50 11.47 7.66
C SER A 36 -3.05 12.39 6.52
N PRO A 37 -1.93 12.09 5.84
CA PRO A 37 -1.31 13.03 4.92
C PRO A 37 -2.09 13.17 3.60
N THR A 38 -2.47 14.39 3.26
CA THR A 38 -3.11 14.73 1.98
C THR A 38 -2.12 14.64 0.83
N THR A 39 -2.49 13.92 -0.23
CA THR A 39 -1.68 13.85 -1.47
C THR A 39 -1.93 15.08 -2.34
N LEU A 40 -0.88 15.85 -2.63
CA LEU A 40 -0.91 16.98 -3.57
C LEU A 40 -0.67 16.55 -5.01
N PHE A 41 0.19 15.56 -5.22
CA PHE A 41 0.58 15.09 -6.55
C PHE A 41 0.96 13.61 -6.51
N ASN A 42 0.64 12.87 -7.58
CA ASN A 42 0.93 11.44 -7.69
C ASN A 42 1.19 11.06 -9.15
N GLU A 43 2.42 10.67 -9.45
CA GLU A 43 2.82 10.23 -10.78
C GLU A 43 3.51 8.86 -10.69
N LYS A 44 3.15 7.98 -11.62
CA LYS A 44 3.63 6.59 -11.65
C LYS A 44 4.17 6.24 -13.02
N MET A 45 5.39 5.74 -13.04
CA MET A 45 6.08 5.21 -14.22
C MET A 45 6.13 3.68 -14.15
N LEU A 46 5.82 3.00 -15.26
CA LEU A 46 6.03 1.56 -15.40
C LEU A 46 7.46 1.29 -15.89
N ALA A 47 8.41 1.17 -14.97
CA ALA A 47 9.81 1.00 -15.29
C ALA A 47 10.15 -0.45 -15.70
N GLY A 48 9.57 -1.44 -15.02
CA GLY A 48 9.88 -2.86 -15.26
C GLY A 48 11.32 -3.26 -14.90
N LEU A 49 11.97 -2.55 -13.97
CA LEU A 49 13.35 -2.78 -13.52
C LEU A 49 13.64 -4.24 -13.11
N GLY A 50 12.63 -4.92 -12.56
CA GLY A 50 12.67 -6.30 -12.08
C GLY A 50 12.61 -7.39 -13.14
N ARG A 51 12.36 -7.04 -14.41
CA ARG A 51 12.21 -8.04 -15.47
C ARG A 51 13.54 -8.74 -15.72
N GLY A 52 13.53 -10.06 -15.69
CA GLY A 52 14.71 -10.87 -15.99
C GLY A 52 15.81 -10.83 -14.92
N ILE A 53 15.60 -10.19 -13.75
CA ILE A 53 16.62 -10.21 -12.68
C ILE A 53 16.89 -11.65 -12.23
N VAL A 54 15.86 -12.49 -12.11
CA VAL A 54 16.02 -13.88 -11.65
C VAL A 54 16.89 -14.69 -12.61
N SER A 55 16.76 -14.42 -13.92
CA SER A 55 17.50 -15.14 -14.97
C SER A 55 18.87 -14.52 -15.30
N THR A 56 19.02 -13.20 -15.19
CA THR A 56 20.22 -12.46 -15.64
C THR A 56 21.08 -11.88 -14.50
N GLY A 57 20.51 -11.75 -13.30
CA GLY A 57 21.13 -11.08 -12.16
C GLY A 57 21.28 -9.57 -12.33
N LYS A 58 20.71 -8.94 -13.36
CA LYS A 58 20.90 -7.52 -13.69
C LYS A 58 19.58 -6.80 -13.92
N LEU A 59 19.55 -5.50 -13.60
CA LEU A 59 18.50 -4.59 -14.05
C LEU A 59 18.57 -4.45 -15.57
N ASP A 60 17.40 -4.38 -16.20
CA ASP A 60 17.26 -4.14 -17.63
C ASP A 60 17.88 -2.79 -18.06
N PRO A 61 18.87 -2.75 -18.99
CA PRO A 61 19.57 -1.52 -19.35
C PRO A 61 18.68 -0.42 -19.95
N GLU A 62 17.64 -0.81 -20.71
CA GLU A 62 16.67 0.15 -21.26
C GLU A 62 15.81 0.74 -20.13
N ALA A 63 15.35 -0.09 -19.19
CA ALA A 63 14.61 0.36 -18.01
C ALA A 63 15.45 1.30 -17.15
N VAL A 64 16.75 1.01 -16.96
CA VAL A 64 17.68 1.91 -16.25
C VAL A 64 17.74 3.28 -16.93
N THR A 65 17.92 3.30 -18.27
CA THR A 65 18.02 4.55 -19.03
C THR A 65 16.75 5.39 -18.93
N ARG A 66 15.58 4.77 -19.14
CA ARG A 66 14.29 5.44 -18.99
C ARG A 66 14.06 5.97 -17.57
N SER A 67 14.51 5.22 -16.55
CA SER A 67 14.35 5.64 -15.15
C SER A 67 15.15 6.92 -14.85
N MET A 68 16.33 7.09 -15.45
CA MET A 68 17.14 8.31 -15.27
C MET A 68 16.48 9.56 -15.88
N GLU A 69 15.77 9.40 -17.00
CA GLU A 69 14.98 10.49 -17.58
C GLU A 69 13.80 10.85 -16.67
N GLU A 70 13.10 9.83 -16.17
CA GLU A 70 11.97 10.01 -15.25
C GLU A 70 12.41 10.67 -13.94
N PHE A 71 13.56 10.31 -13.38
CA PHE A 71 14.07 10.94 -12.15
C PHE A 71 14.34 12.44 -12.30
N ARG A 72 14.83 12.89 -13.46
CA ARG A 72 14.97 14.33 -13.74
C ARG A 72 13.61 15.03 -13.72
N ARG A 73 12.60 14.39 -14.32
CA ARG A 73 11.23 14.89 -14.30
C ARG A 73 10.65 14.90 -12.89
N PHE A 74 10.81 13.84 -12.11
CA PHE A 74 10.35 13.77 -10.72
C PHE A 74 11.00 14.84 -9.84
N ARG A 75 12.29 15.10 -10.02
CA ARG A 75 13.00 16.18 -9.33
C ARG A 75 12.35 17.54 -9.63
N ALA A 76 12.16 17.85 -10.92
CA ALA A 76 11.53 19.11 -11.33
C ALA A 76 10.08 19.24 -10.79
N LEU A 77 9.30 18.17 -10.82
CA LEU A 77 7.93 18.14 -10.29
C LEU A 77 7.90 18.34 -8.77
N SER A 78 8.84 17.74 -8.04
CA SER A 78 8.98 17.91 -6.59
C SER A 78 9.30 19.36 -6.23
N GLU A 79 10.25 19.98 -6.94
CA GLU A 79 10.62 21.39 -6.75
C GLU A 79 9.46 22.32 -7.11
N GLN A 80 8.79 22.07 -8.23
CA GLN A 80 7.62 22.84 -8.66
C GLN A 80 6.46 22.74 -7.67
N ALA A 81 6.26 21.59 -7.03
CA ALA A 81 5.25 21.41 -6.00
C ALA A 81 5.60 22.10 -4.67
N GLY A 82 6.82 22.62 -4.52
CA GLY A 82 7.31 23.28 -3.32
C GLY A 82 7.65 22.33 -2.19
N ALA A 83 8.05 21.09 -2.49
CA ALA A 83 8.49 20.14 -1.48
C ALA A 83 9.80 20.60 -0.83
N GLU A 84 9.82 20.69 0.50
CA GLU A 84 11.01 21.06 1.28
C GLU A 84 11.93 19.86 1.54
N HIS A 85 11.37 18.65 1.52
CA HIS A 85 12.09 17.40 1.70
C HIS A 85 11.74 16.40 0.61
N MET A 86 12.72 15.60 0.20
CA MET A 86 12.56 14.46 -0.69
C MET A 86 13.12 13.22 -0.01
N TYR A 87 12.34 12.15 0.01
CA TYR A 87 12.78 10.82 0.43
C TYR A 87 12.77 9.89 -0.76
N VAL A 88 13.80 9.05 -0.92
CA VAL A 88 13.88 8.08 -2.01
C VAL A 88 14.09 6.70 -1.41
N LEU A 89 13.14 5.79 -1.64
CA LEU A 89 13.17 4.42 -1.17
C LEU A 89 13.38 3.48 -2.36
N ALA A 90 14.23 2.47 -2.20
CA ALA A 90 14.42 1.41 -3.18
C ALA A 90 14.23 0.02 -2.56
N THR A 91 13.60 -0.89 -3.32
CA THR A 91 13.21 -2.22 -2.85
C THR A 91 14.06 -3.33 -3.48
N ALA A 92 13.61 -4.59 -3.34
CA ALA A 92 14.29 -5.81 -3.78
C ALA A 92 15.05 -5.75 -5.12
N ALA A 93 14.49 -5.11 -6.16
CA ALA A 93 15.14 -5.11 -7.48
C ALA A 93 16.50 -4.39 -7.49
N ALA A 94 16.58 -3.20 -6.87
CA ALA A 94 17.83 -2.43 -6.81
C ALA A 94 18.85 -3.07 -5.86
N ARG A 95 18.37 -3.75 -4.81
CA ARG A 95 19.19 -4.46 -3.81
C ARG A 95 19.87 -5.71 -4.37
N GLU A 96 19.14 -6.49 -5.19
CA GLU A 96 19.59 -7.83 -5.63
C GLU A 96 20.38 -7.81 -6.94
N ALA A 97 20.22 -6.78 -7.77
CA ALA A 97 20.88 -6.71 -9.06
C ALA A 97 22.37 -6.40 -8.94
N VAL A 98 23.19 -7.07 -9.76
CA VAL A 98 24.65 -6.85 -9.82
C VAL A 98 25.00 -5.42 -10.22
N ASN A 99 24.22 -4.82 -11.12
CA ASN A 99 24.33 -3.40 -11.50
C ASN A 99 23.45 -2.45 -10.66
N GLY A 100 22.87 -2.94 -9.55
CA GLY A 100 22.09 -2.15 -8.61
C GLY A 100 22.85 -0.97 -8.00
N PRO A 101 24.09 -1.16 -7.49
CA PRO A 101 24.87 -0.06 -6.93
C PRO A 101 25.15 1.09 -7.91
N ASP A 102 25.46 0.79 -9.17
CA ASP A 102 25.63 1.81 -10.23
C ASP A 102 24.32 2.56 -10.48
N PHE A 103 23.21 1.84 -10.59
CA PHE A 103 21.89 2.43 -10.77
C PHE A 103 21.52 3.37 -9.61
N ILE A 104 21.81 2.98 -8.37
CA ILE A 104 21.56 3.78 -7.17
C ILE A 104 22.39 5.07 -7.21
N HIS A 105 23.71 4.96 -7.43
CA HIS A 105 24.59 6.14 -7.50
C HIS A 105 24.11 7.14 -8.57
N ARG A 106 23.72 6.64 -9.74
CA ARG A 106 23.19 7.48 -10.82
C ARG A 106 21.84 8.12 -10.45
N ALA A 107 20.98 7.41 -9.73
CA ALA A 107 19.72 7.96 -9.23
C ALA A 107 19.98 9.08 -8.20
N GLU A 108 20.90 8.88 -7.27
CA GLU A 108 21.31 9.89 -6.28
C GLU A 108 21.90 11.14 -6.95
N ASP A 109 22.73 10.94 -7.99
CA ASP A 109 23.30 12.04 -8.77
C ASP A 109 22.23 12.87 -9.49
N VAL A 110 21.17 12.24 -10.00
CA VAL A 110 20.08 12.92 -10.70
C VAL A 110 19.12 13.59 -9.71
N LEU A 111 18.75 12.88 -8.64
CA LEU A 111 17.77 13.34 -7.66
C LEU A 111 18.37 14.28 -6.62
N LYS A 112 19.72 14.32 -6.49
CA LYS A 112 20.45 15.03 -5.44
C LYS A 112 19.91 14.70 -4.05
N THR A 113 19.66 13.42 -3.82
CA THR A 113 19.06 12.88 -2.60
C THR A 113 19.51 11.43 -2.47
N GLU A 114 19.90 11.02 -1.26
CA GLU A 114 20.29 9.64 -0.95
C GLU A 114 19.14 8.67 -1.21
N VAL A 115 19.46 7.50 -1.76
CA VAL A 115 18.50 6.42 -1.99
C VAL A 115 18.61 5.41 -0.85
N GLN A 116 17.59 5.35 -0.02
CA GLN A 116 17.51 4.36 1.04
C GLN A 116 17.09 3.00 0.46
N VAL A 117 18.05 2.08 0.32
CA VAL A 117 17.79 0.70 -0.10
C VAL A 117 17.27 -0.10 1.08
N LEU A 118 15.99 -0.46 1.04
CA LEU A 118 15.34 -1.19 2.09
C LEU A 118 15.74 -2.67 2.05
N SER A 119 15.95 -3.28 3.22
CA SER A 119 15.95 -4.73 3.38
C SER A 119 14.52 -5.28 3.38
N GLY A 120 14.34 -6.57 3.08
CA GLY A 120 13.02 -7.20 3.14
C GLY A 120 12.33 -7.08 4.51
N ARG A 121 13.12 -7.10 5.60
CA ARG A 121 12.60 -6.84 6.97
C ARG A 121 12.11 -5.41 7.15
N GLN A 122 12.80 -4.42 6.58
CA GLN A 122 12.37 -3.03 6.61
C GLN A 122 11.12 -2.81 5.74
N GLU A 123 11.05 -3.44 4.56
CA GLU A 123 9.85 -3.42 3.72
C GLU A 123 8.64 -3.98 4.49
N ALA A 124 8.79 -5.15 5.12
CA ALA A 124 7.73 -5.73 5.96
C ALA A 124 7.34 -4.80 7.13
N HIS A 125 8.32 -4.22 7.82
CA HIS A 125 8.05 -3.29 8.93
C HIS A 125 7.30 -2.04 8.48
N TYR A 126 7.72 -1.41 7.38
CA TYR A 126 7.02 -0.24 6.85
C TYR A 126 5.65 -0.60 6.27
N SER A 127 5.46 -1.78 5.68
CA SER A 127 4.12 -2.23 5.28
C SER A 127 3.20 -2.47 6.49
N ALA A 128 3.72 -2.98 7.62
CA ALA A 128 2.98 -3.04 8.88
C ALA A 128 2.57 -1.65 9.36
N LEU A 129 3.51 -0.69 9.40
CA LEU A 129 3.20 0.69 9.77
C LEU A 129 2.20 1.34 8.81
N GLY A 130 2.25 1.02 7.52
CA GLY A 130 1.25 1.44 6.53
C GLY A 130 -0.15 0.93 6.89
N VAL A 131 -0.25 -0.32 7.34
CA VAL A 131 -1.52 -0.87 7.85
C VAL A 131 -1.93 -0.21 9.17
N ILE A 132 -1.05 -0.12 10.17
CA ILE A 132 -1.35 0.52 11.47
C ILE A 132 -1.79 1.98 11.29
N SER A 133 -1.18 2.69 10.34
CA SER A 133 -1.56 4.07 10.04
C SER A 133 -2.97 4.18 9.42
N GLY A 134 -3.44 3.18 8.68
CA GLY A 134 -4.77 3.20 8.03
C GLY A 134 -5.88 2.47 8.76
N PHE A 135 -5.56 1.61 9.74
CA PHE A 135 -6.52 0.73 10.43
C PHE A 135 -6.36 0.87 11.94
N HIS A 136 -7.46 1.19 12.65
CA HIS A 136 -7.41 1.52 14.08
C HIS A 136 -8.54 0.81 14.86
N PRO A 137 -8.21 -0.18 15.73
CA PRO A 137 -6.93 -0.88 15.80
C PRO A 137 -6.74 -1.81 14.58
N ALA A 138 -5.51 -1.98 14.12
CA ALA A 138 -5.14 -3.03 13.18
C ALA A 138 -4.96 -4.35 13.93
N ASN A 139 -5.50 -5.46 13.43
CA ASN A 139 -5.31 -6.77 14.04
C ASN A 139 -5.38 -7.88 12.97
N GLY A 140 -4.24 -8.48 12.64
CA GLY A 140 -4.16 -9.53 11.63
C GLY A 140 -2.76 -9.68 11.05
N ILE A 141 -2.68 -10.23 9.84
CA ILE A 141 -1.42 -10.32 9.10
C ILE A 141 -1.47 -9.37 7.92
N ALA A 142 -0.49 -8.48 7.81
CA ALA A 142 -0.28 -7.68 6.62
C ALA A 142 0.62 -8.43 5.64
N GLY A 143 0.21 -8.46 4.37
CA GLY A 143 1.04 -8.91 3.28
C GLY A 143 1.21 -7.83 2.23
N ASP A 144 2.42 -7.63 1.72
CA ASP A 144 2.68 -6.73 0.61
C ASP A 144 3.19 -7.49 -0.60
N LEU A 145 2.34 -7.59 -1.63
CA LEU A 145 2.72 -8.27 -2.86
C LEU A 145 3.35 -7.30 -3.85
N GLY A 146 4.68 -7.27 -3.83
CA GLY A 146 5.51 -6.56 -4.79
C GLY A 146 5.72 -7.30 -6.11
N GLY A 147 6.63 -6.76 -6.92
CA GLY A 147 7.08 -7.41 -8.16
C GLY A 147 8.14 -8.48 -7.89
N GLY A 148 9.08 -8.21 -6.97
CA GLY A 148 10.20 -9.09 -6.64
C GLY A 148 9.93 -10.02 -5.46
N SER A 149 9.15 -9.60 -4.48
CA SER A 149 8.93 -10.34 -3.23
C SER A 149 7.50 -10.21 -2.72
N LEU A 150 7.21 -11.02 -1.70
CA LEU A 150 6.07 -10.92 -0.81
C LEU A 150 6.60 -10.73 0.61
N GLU A 151 6.22 -9.64 1.25
CA GLU A 151 6.48 -9.39 2.67
C GLU A 151 5.26 -9.83 3.47
N LEU A 152 5.48 -10.46 4.63
CA LEU A 152 4.43 -10.86 5.57
C LEU A 152 4.82 -10.47 7.00
N VAL A 153 3.88 -9.92 7.75
CA VAL A 153 4.13 -9.41 9.11
C VAL A 153 2.85 -9.43 9.94
N ASP A 154 2.96 -9.85 11.20
CA ASP A 154 1.85 -9.84 12.15
C ASP A 154 1.69 -8.45 12.76
N VAL A 155 0.43 -8.01 12.90
CA VAL A 155 0.06 -6.71 13.46
C VAL A 155 -1.01 -6.92 14.52
N ASP A 156 -0.78 -6.42 15.73
CA ASP A 156 -1.74 -6.43 16.84
C ASP A 156 -1.75 -5.07 17.56
N GLY A 157 -2.72 -4.23 17.21
CA GLY A 157 -2.76 -2.83 17.61
C GLY A 157 -1.54 -2.07 17.09
N GLU A 158 -0.69 -1.62 18.01
CA GLU A 158 0.59 -0.97 17.72
C GLU A 158 1.77 -1.95 17.67
N ALA A 159 1.58 -3.21 18.09
CA ALA A 159 2.63 -4.21 18.10
C ALA A 159 2.85 -4.78 16.69
N ILE A 160 4.12 -4.89 16.31
CA ILE A 160 4.56 -5.43 15.01
C ILE A 160 5.43 -6.67 15.31
N GLY A 161 5.05 -7.81 14.73
CA GLY A 161 5.82 -9.04 14.83
C GLY A 161 7.08 -9.05 13.95
N ASP A 162 7.82 -10.15 13.97
CA ASP A 162 8.94 -10.35 13.04
C ASP A 162 8.43 -10.54 11.61
N GLY A 163 8.72 -9.57 10.75
CA GLY A 163 8.42 -9.64 9.32
C GLY A 163 9.31 -10.63 8.59
N ILE A 164 8.72 -11.36 7.63
CA ILE A 164 9.43 -12.27 6.72
C ILE A 164 9.26 -11.82 5.26
N THR A 165 10.20 -12.25 4.42
CA THR A 165 10.18 -11.99 2.98
C THR A 165 10.25 -13.31 2.22
N LEU A 166 9.35 -13.49 1.26
CA LEU A 166 9.27 -14.66 0.39
C LEU A 166 9.52 -14.25 -1.07
N PRO A 167 10.14 -15.11 -1.90
CA PRO A 167 10.42 -14.83 -3.31
C PRO A 167 9.17 -15.01 -4.20
N LEU A 168 8.02 -14.50 -3.76
CA LEU A 168 6.71 -14.72 -4.38
C LEU A 168 6.12 -13.47 -5.07
N GLY A 169 6.93 -12.44 -5.29
CA GLY A 169 6.50 -11.25 -6.03
C GLY A 169 6.04 -11.61 -7.44
N GLY A 170 5.06 -10.88 -7.98
CA GLY A 170 4.36 -11.28 -9.21
C GLY A 170 5.26 -11.48 -10.43
N LEU A 171 6.28 -10.61 -10.62
CA LEU A 171 7.24 -10.74 -11.73
C LEU A 171 8.23 -11.89 -11.47
N ARG A 172 8.70 -12.03 -10.22
CA ARG A 172 9.63 -13.09 -9.83
C ARG A 172 8.99 -14.47 -9.97
N LEU A 173 7.77 -14.63 -9.48
CA LEU A 173 7.02 -15.88 -9.57
C LEU A 173 6.72 -16.24 -11.02
N GLN A 174 6.38 -15.27 -11.87
CA GLN A 174 6.21 -15.46 -13.31
C GLN A 174 7.50 -16.01 -13.98
N ASP A 175 8.65 -15.43 -13.67
CA ASP A 175 9.95 -15.84 -14.22
C ASP A 175 10.35 -17.25 -13.71
N MET A 176 10.31 -17.46 -12.38
CA MET A 176 10.61 -18.76 -11.75
C MET A 176 9.71 -19.89 -12.27
N ALA A 177 8.45 -19.59 -12.56
CA ALA A 177 7.49 -20.54 -13.10
C ALA A 177 7.55 -20.68 -14.63
N ARG A 178 8.42 -19.93 -15.32
CA ARG A 178 8.51 -19.89 -16.79
C ARG A 178 7.15 -19.68 -17.46
N ASN A 179 6.36 -18.75 -16.92
CA ASN A 179 4.99 -18.45 -17.33
C ASN A 179 3.94 -19.57 -17.11
N SER A 180 4.29 -20.67 -16.44
CA SER A 180 3.34 -21.75 -16.13
C SER A 180 2.59 -21.49 -14.83
N LEU A 181 1.28 -21.29 -14.91
CA LEU A 181 0.43 -21.05 -13.74
C LEU A 181 0.40 -22.26 -12.78
N ALA A 182 0.46 -23.49 -13.31
CA ALA A 182 0.53 -24.70 -12.48
C ALA A 182 1.85 -24.78 -11.70
N GLN A 183 2.97 -24.41 -12.33
CA GLN A 183 4.27 -24.35 -11.65
C GLN A 183 4.31 -23.22 -10.63
N ALA A 184 3.72 -22.06 -10.94
CA ALA A 184 3.60 -20.94 -10.02
C ALA A 184 2.81 -21.32 -8.76
N ALA A 185 1.70 -22.05 -8.91
CA ALA A 185 0.93 -22.56 -7.77
C ALA A 185 1.74 -23.51 -6.89
N LYS A 186 2.52 -24.41 -7.49
CA LYS A 186 3.42 -25.29 -6.74
C LYS A 186 4.47 -24.51 -5.95
N ILE A 187 5.14 -23.54 -6.59
CA ILE A 187 6.16 -22.69 -5.93
C ILE A 187 5.53 -21.91 -4.78
N ALA A 188 4.39 -21.25 -5.02
CA ALA A 188 3.69 -20.48 -3.99
C ALA A 188 3.31 -21.33 -2.79
N ARG A 189 2.76 -22.53 -3.03
CA ARG A 189 2.43 -23.49 -1.96
C ARG A 189 3.65 -23.90 -1.15
N ASP A 190 4.73 -24.29 -1.83
CA ASP A 190 5.95 -24.79 -1.17
C ASP A 190 6.61 -23.70 -0.30
N GLU A 191 6.61 -22.45 -0.77
CA GLU A 191 7.15 -21.31 -0.02
C GLU A 191 6.23 -20.87 1.15
N LEU A 192 4.91 -20.77 0.92
CA LEU A 192 3.96 -20.36 1.96
C LEU A 192 3.77 -21.42 3.04
N ALA A 193 3.94 -22.70 2.72
CA ALA A 193 3.94 -23.76 3.74
C ALA A 193 5.06 -23.60 4.78
N LYS A 194 6.16 -22.93 4.42
CA LYS A 194 7.29 -22.64 5.33
C LYS A 194 7.02 -21.41 6.21
N ALA A 195 6.09 -20.54 5.83
CA ALA A 195 5.76 -19.30 6.52
C ALA A 195 4.91 -19.56 7.78
N ARG A 196 5.56 -19.98 8.87
CA ARG A 196 4.89 -20.32 10.15
C ARG A 196 4.04 -19.19 10.72
N LEU A 197 4.42 -17.94 10.48
CA LEU A 197 3.69 -16.74 10.90
C LEU A 197 2.21 -16.77 10.45
N LEU A 198 1.91 -17.29 9.25
CA LEU A 198 0.56 -17.31 8.72
C LEU A 198 -0.44 -18.07 9.63
N LYS A 199 0.04 -19.08 10.34
CA LYS A 199 -0.81 -19.87 11.26
C LYS A 199 -1.25 -19.07 12.49
N GLY A 200 -0.46 -18.07 12.91
CA GLY A 200 -0.83 -17.15 14.00
C GLY A 200 -1.95 -16.17 13.63
N GLY A 201 -2.28 -16.07 12.34
CA GLY A 201 -3.33 -15.22 11.79
C GLY A 201 -4.71 -15.88 11.66
N GLN A 202 -4.87 -17.13 12.11
CA GLN A 202 -6.13 -17.87 11.94
C GLN A 202 -7.32 -17.12 12.53
N GLY A 203 -8.40 -16.98 11.74
CA GLY A 203 -9.61 -16.24 12.13
C GLY A 203 -9.44 -14.72 12.20
N ARG A 204 -8.23 -14.18 12.01
CA ARG A 204 -7.96 -12.74 11.94
C ARG A 204 -7.99 -12.27 10.47
N PRO A 205 -8.22 -10.97 10.23
CA PRO A 205 -8.10 -10.37 8.90
C PRO A 205 -6.73 -10.56 8.25
N PHE A 206 -6.72 -10.70 6.93
CA PHE A 206 -5.53 -10.55 6.11
C PHE A 206 -5.53 -9.18 5.42
N TYR A 207 -4.56 -8.33 5.71
CA TYR A 207 -4.41 -7.02 5.06
C TYR A 207 -3.61 -7.17 3.77
N ALA A 208 -4.29 -7.08 2.63
CA ALA A 208 -3.70 -7.17 1.30
C ALA A 208 -3.17 -5.80 0.83
N VAL A 209 -1.86 -5.64 0.85
CA VAL A 209 -1.10 -4.49 0.36
C VAL A 209 -0.50 -4.80 -1.03
N GLY A 210 -0.24 -3.76 -1.82
CA GLY A 210 0.47 -3.89 -3.09
C GLY A 210 -0.40 -3.71 -4.33
N GLY A 211 0.26 -3.43 -5.45
CA GLY A 211 -0.42 -3.05 -6.70
C GLY A 211 -1.25 -4.18 -7.31
N THR A 212 -0.77 -5.41 -7.26
CA THR A 212 -1.42 -6.57 -7.88
C THR A 212 -2.73 -6.89 -7.18
N TRP A 213 -2.73 -6.97 -5.84
CA TRP A 213 -3.94 -7.23 -5.07
C TRP A 213 -4.97 -6.10 -5.13
N ARG A 214 -4.54 -4.83 -5.19
CA ARG A 214 -5.46 -3.71 -5.47
C ARG A 214 -6.14 -3.81 -6.85
N ASN A 215 -5.44 -4.34 -7.86
CA ASN A 215 -6.08 -4.56 -9.17
C ASN A 215 -7.04 -5.77 -9.13
N LEU A 216 -6.74 -6.84 -8.38
CA LEU A 216 -7.67 -7.95 -8.16
C LEU A 216 -8.95 -7.46 -7.46
N ALA A 217 -8.79 -6.70 -6.39
CA ALA A 217 -9.91 -6.12 -5.65
C ALA A 217 -10.76 -5.19 -6.53
N ARG A 218 -10.12 -4.35 -7.36
CA ARG A 218 -10.84 -3.51 -8.33
C ARG A 218 -11.65 -4.35 -9.32
N LEU A 219 -11.05 -5.40 -9.87
CA LEU A 219 -11.76 -6.30 -10.78
C LEU A 219 -12.94 -6.99 -10.08
N TYR A 220 -12.77 -7.37 -8.81
CA TYR A 220 -13.83 -7.95 -8.00
C TYR A 220 -14.98 -6.96 -7.75
N MET A 221 -14.68 -5.70 -7.38
CA MET A 221 -15.68 -4.64 -7.23
C MET A 221 -16.52 -4.44 -8.49
N GLU A 222 -15.88 -4.39 -9.66
CA GLU A 222 -16.56 -4.25 -10.95
C GLU A 222 -17.44 -5.46 -11.26
N MET A 223 -16.94 -6.67 -10.99
CA MET A 223 -17.70 -7.91 -11.15
C MET A 223 -18.96 -7.92 -10.29
N THR A 224 -18.87 -7.46 -9.04
CA THR A 224 -20.00 -7.42 -8.10
C THR A 224 -20.83 -6.15 -8.18
N SER A 225 -20.50 -5.21 -9.09
CA SER A 225 -21.15 -3.89 -9.18
C SER A 225 -21.16 -3.14 -7.84
N TYR A 226 -20.04 -3.17 -7.12
CA TYR A 226 -19.93 -2.56 -5.80
C TYR A 226 -20.16 -1.04 -5.87
N PRO A 227 -21.04 -0.46 -5.03
CA PRO A 227 -21.51 0.91 -5.20
C PRO A 227 -20.47 1.99 -4.84
N LEU A 228 -19.44 1.63 -4.06
CA LEU A 228 -18.41 2.56 -3.60
C LEU A 228 -17.06 2.26 -4.25
N SER A 229 -16.55 3.19 -5.05
CA SER A 229 -15.25 3.04 -5.74
C SER A 229 -14.03 3.33 -4.84
N VAL A 230 -14.12 3.00 -3.55
CA VAL A 230 -13.08 3.25 -2.54
C VAL A 230 -12.31 1.96 -2.25
N MET A 231 -11.02 1.94 -2.58
CA MET A 231 -10.16 0.74 -2.46
C MET A 231 -9.69 0.46 -1.04
N HIS A 232 -9.38 1.51 -0.27
CA HIS A 232 -8.95 1.38 1.11
C HIS A 232 -10.13 0.88 1.96
N HIS A 233 -9.89 -0.02 2.91
CA HIS A 233 -10.93 -0.68 3.73
C HIS A 233 -11.90 -1.56 2.94
N TYR A 234 -11.66 -1.84 1.66
CA TYR A 234 -12.53 -2.78 0.96
C TYR A 234 -12.33 -4.20 1.50
N GLU A 235 -13.42 -4.80 1.97
CA GLU A 235 -13.42 -6.13 2.57
C GLU A 235 -14.01 -7.17 1.62
N ILE A 236 -13.37 -8.33 1.56
CA ILE A 236 -13.81 -9.47 0.77
C ILE A 236 -13.91 -10.69 1.69
N GLY A 237 -15.10 -11.26 1.80
CA GLY A 237 -15.32 -12.53 2.51
C GLY A 237 -14.61 -13.69 1.80
N ILE A 238 -14.14 -14.67 2.58
CA ILE A 238 -13.30 -15.77 2.07
C ILE A 238 -14.04 -16.64 1.06
N ASP A 239 -15.29 -17.01 1.33
CA ASP A 239 -16.11 -17.82 0.42
C ASP A 239 -16.33 -17.09 -0.91
N SER A 240 -16.62 -15.79 -0.83
CA SER A 240 -16.86 -14.93 -1.99
C SER A 240 -15.58 -14.71 -2.81
N ALA A 241 -14.41 -14.63 -2.15
CA ALA A 241 -13.11 -14.52 -2.79
C ALA A 241 -12.68 -15.83 -3.48
N ALA A 242 -12.97 -16.99 -2.89
CA ALA A 242 -12.42 -18.27 -3.33
C ALA A 242 -12.72 -18.61 -4.80
N ASN A 243 -13.99 -18.45 -5.23
CA ASN A 243 -14.40 -18.72 -6.60
C ASN A 243 -13.77 -17.74 -7.59
N PHE A 244 -13.76 -16.45 -7.25
CA PHE A 244 -13.16 -15.41 -8.06
C PHE A 244 -11.66 -15.64 -8.24
N LEU A 245 -10.93 -15.85 -7.15
CA LEU A 245 -9.49 -16.08 -7.21
C LEU A 245 -9.15 -17.36 -7.98
N LYS A 246 -9.98 -18.41 -7.87
CA LYS A 246 -9.79 -19.66 -8.65
C LYS A 246 -9.94 -19.43 -10.15
N GLN A 247 -10.90 -18.62 -10.56
CA GLN A 247 -11.08 -18.26 -11.97
C GLN A 247 -9.87 -17.44 -12.48
N VAL A 248 -9.44 -16.44 -11.71
CA VAL A 248 -8.29 -15.60 -12.08
C VAL A 248 -6.98 -16.38 -12.11
N ALA A 249 -6.75 -17.27 -11.15
CA ALA A 249 -5.55 -18.12 -11.05
C ALA A 249 -5.42 -19.11 -12.22
N LYS A 250 -6.53 -19.48 -12.88
CA LYS A 250 -6.52 -20.27 -14.12
C LYS A 250 -6.22 -19.45 -15.38
N GLY A 251 -6.11 -18.13 -15.26
CA GLY A 251 -5.96 -17.23 -16.41
C GLY A 251 -7.26 -16.94 -17.14
N GLU A 252 -8.42 -17.32 -16.59
CA GLU A 252 -9.75 -17.13 -17.21
C GLU A 252 -10.28 -15.70 -16.98
N ILE A 253 -9.41 -14.70 -17.11
CA ILE A 253 -9.69 -13.29 -16.76
C ILE A 253 -10.48 -12.54 -17.83
N GLU A 254 -10.35 -12.92 -19.10
CA GLU A 254 -11.01 -12.21 -20.22
C GLU A 254 -12.54 -12.35 -20.19
N LYS A 255 -13.07 -13.28 -19.41
CA LYS A 255 -14.52 -13.47 -19.19
C LYS A 255 -15.06 -12.64 -18.01
N ILE A 256 -14.21 -11.98 -17.24
CA ILE A 256 -14.60 -11.26 -16.03
C ILE A 256 -15.00 -9.85 -16.40
N ARG A 257 -16.19 -9.43 -15.98
CA ARG A 257 -16.68 -8.06 -16.15
C ARG A 257 -15.67 -7.06 -15.57
N GLY A 258 -15.37 -6.00 -16.33
CA GLY A 258 -14.42 -4.96 -15.91
C GLY A 258 -12.96 -5.22 -16.30
N ILE A 259 -12.64 -6.39 -16.87
CA ILE A 259 -11.27 -6.70 -17.32
C ILE A 259 -10.75 -5.70 -18.36
N GLU A 260 -11.64 -5.14 -19.17
CA GLU A 260 -11.34 -4.13 -20.17
C GLU A 260 -10.67 -2.89 -19.57
N GLY A 261 -11.06 -2.49 -18.36
CA GLY A 261 -10.47 -1.36 -17.62
C GLY A 261 -9.08 -1.64 -17.02
N VAL A 262 -8.63 -2.89 -17.03
CA VAL A 262 -7.28 -3.27 -16.57
C VAL A 262 -6.32 -3.24 -17.76
N SER A 263 -5.20 -2.53 -17.64
CA SER A 263 -4.20 -2.49 -18.72
C SER A 263 -3.55 -3.85 -18.96
N LYS A 264 -3.17 -4.16 -20.21
CA LYS A 264 -2.57 -5.45 -20.59
C LYS A 264 -1.39 -5.88 -19.69
N ASN A 265 -0.48 -4.96 -19.38
CA ASN A 265 0.66 -5.23 -18.48
C ASN A 265 0.25 -5.62 -17.05
N ARG A 266 -0.92 -5.17 -16.57
CA ARG A 266 -1.45 -5.54 -15.26
C ARG A 266 -2.16 -6.89 -15.32
N ARG A 267 -2.88 -7.17 -16.42
CA ARG A 267 -3.59 -8.44 -16.63
C ARG A 267 -2.67 -9.65 -16.53
N SER A 268 -1.45 -9.57 -17.07
CA SER A 268 -0.50 -10.69 -17.03
C SER A 268 -0.06 -11.09 -15.62
N LEU A 269 -0.10 -10.17 -14.65
CA LEU A 269 0.31 -10.43 -13.27
C LEU A 269 -0.85 -10.84 -12.35
N LEU A 270 -2.10 -10.63 -12.76
CA LEU A 270 -3.28 -10.97 -11.94
C LEU A 270 -3.34 -12.46 -11.57
N PRO A 271 -3.10 -13.42 -12.49
CA PRO A 271 -3.14 -14.84 -12.14
C PRO A 271 -2.14 -15.21 -11.05
N TYR A 272 -0.92 -14.67 -11.11
CA TYR A 272 0.13 -14.92 -10.11
C TYR A 272 -0.24 -14.33 -8.75
N GLY A 273 -0.77 -13.11 -8.72
CA GLY A 273 -1.24 -12.51 -7.47
C GLY A 273 -2.43 -13.25 -6.87
N ALA A 274 -3.32 -13.79 -7.70
CA ALA A 274 -4.44 -14.62 -7.25
C ALA A 274 -3.95 -15.95 -6.67
N ILE A 275 -3.00 -16.62 -7.34
CA ILE A 275 -2.37 -17.85 -6.84
C ILE A 275 -1.78 -17.65 -5.45
N VAL A 276 -0.97 -16.60 -5.26
CA VAL A 276 -0.35 -16.31 -3.96
C VAL A 276 -1.42 -16.05 -2.89
N LEU A 277 -2.45 -15.27 -3.21
CA LEU A 277 -3.53 -14.98 -2.27
C LEU A 277 -4.34 -16.24 -1.91
N GLN A 278 -4.58 -17.15 -2.86
CA GLN A 278 -5.24 -18.42 -2.58
C GLN A 278 -4.44 -19.32 -1.63
N GLU A 279 -3.13 -19.41 -1.84
CA GLU A 279 -2.26 -20.22 -0.98
C GLU A 279 -2.11 -19.57 0.42
N ILE A 280 -2.13 -18.23 0.52
CA ILE A 280 -2.24 -17.52 1.81
C ILE A 280 -3.56 -17.87 2.50
N MET A 281 -4.69 -17.80 1.81
CA MET A 281 -6.00 -18.17 2.39
C MET A 281 -6.02 -19.61 2.89
N ALA A 282 -5.39 -20.53 2.16
CA ALA A 282 -5.32 -21.94 2.53
C ALA A 282 -4.50 -22.19 3.80
N VAL A 283 -3.38 -21.48 3.97
CA VAL A 283 -2.48 -21.64 5.13
C VAL A 283 -2.95 -20.85 6.36
N MET A 284 -3.36 -19.59 6.15
CA MET A 284 -3.73 -18.67 7.23
C MET A 284 -5.15 -18.90 7.73
N GLN A 285 -6.09 -19.28 6.85
CA GLN A 285 -7.53 -19.31 7.16
C GLN A 285 -8.03 -17.99 7.80
N PRO A 286 -7.86 -16.84 7.10
CA PRO A 286 -8.28 -15.54 7.63
C PRO A 286 -9.81 -15.46 7.71
N SER A 287 -10.36 -14.54 8.51
CA SER A 287 -11.81 -14.27 8.52
C SER A 287 -12.29 -13.49 7.30
N LYS A 288 -11.42 -12.62 6.77
CA LYS A 288 -11.66 -11.78 5.59
C LYS A 288 -10.35 -11.26 5.01
N ILE A 289 -10.40 -10.82 3.77
CA ILE A 289 -9.32 -10.07 3.13
C ILE A 289 -9.70 -8.59 3.15
N ILE A 290 -8.82 -7.74 3.66
CA ILE A 290 -9.01 -6.29 3.70
C ILE A 290 -7.96 -5.64 2.83
N VAL A 291 -8.37 -4.80 1.88
CA VAL A 291 -7.43 -4.15 0.97
C VAL A 291 -6.89 -2.86 1.58
N SER A 292 -5.58 -2.73 1.61
CA SER A 292 -4.92 -1.49 2.01
C SER A 292 -4.48 -0.69 0.78
N ALA A 293 -4.83 0.59 0.74
CA ALA A 293 -4.25 1.53 -0.22
C ALA A 293 -2.87 2.04 0.24
N LEU A 294 -2.59 1.91 1.54
CA LEU A 294 -1.37 2.34 2.21
C LEU A 294 -0.39 1.16 2.30
N GLY A 295 0.91 1.42 2.12
CA GLY A 295 1.96 0.41 2.23
C GLY A 295 3.26 1.01 2.73
N VAL A 296 4.39 0.53 2.20
CA VAL A 296 5.75 0.95 2.61
C VAL A 296 5.91 2.46 2.72
N ARG A 297 5.43 3.22 1.75
CA ARG A 297 5.64 4.69 1.68
C ARG A 297 4.91 5.41 2.80
N GLU A 298 3.64 5.07 2.98
CA GLU A 298 2.81 5.67 4.02
C GLU A 298 3.26 5.21 5.41
N GLY A 299 3.73 3.97 5.55
CA GLY A 299 4.35 3.49 6.78
C GLY A 299 5.70 4.15 7.10
N PHE A 300 6.52 4.43 6.08
CA PHE A 300 7.75 5.22 6.24
C PHE A 300 7.42 6.63 6.75
N LEU A 301 6.44 7.31 6.12
CA LEU A 301 6.01 8.63 6.60
C LEU A 301 5.45 8.56 8.03
N TYR A 302 4.63 7.57 8.33
CA TYR A 302 4.12 7.36 9.69
C TYR A 302 5.26 7.15 10.70
N SER A 303 6.36 6.51 10.31
CA SER A 303 7.54 6.31 11.18
C SER A 303 8.26 7.61 11.55
N LEU A 304 8.08 8.67 10.75
CA LEU A 304 8.67 10.00 10.99
C LEU A 304 7.84 10.86 11.95
N LEU A 305 6.57 10.49 12.18
CA LEU A 305 5.69 11.19 13.13
C LEU A 305 6.19 10.99 14.57
N ASP A 306 5.88 11.95 15.44
CA ASP A 306 6.14 11.76 16.86
C ASP A 306 5.17 10.73 17.47
N LYS A 307 5.45 10.27 18.69
CA LYS A 307 4.65 9.24 19.36
C LYS A 307 3.23 9.68 19.70
N THR A 308 2.99 10.98 19.85
CA THR A 308 1.66 11.53 20.14
C THR A 308 0.83 11.49 18.87
N GLU A 309 1.38 11.96 17.75
CA GLU A 309 0.75 11.90 16.43
C GLU A 309 0.48 10.45 16.03
N GLN A 310 1.44 9.54 16.19
CA GLN A 310 1.27 8.11 15.87
C GLN A 310 0.07 7.47 16.56
N LYS A 311 -0.18 7.85 17.82
CA LYS A 311 -1.28 7.33 18.66
C LYS A 311 -2.62 7.99 18.38
N ALA A 312 -2.63 9.15 17.73
CA ALA A 312 -3.87 9.83 17.37
C ALA A 312 -4.69 8.96 16.39
N ASP A 313 -6.01 9.00 16.55
CA ASP A 313 -6.93 8.32 15.65
C ASP A 313 -6.86 9.00 14.26
N PRO A 314 -6.55 8.24 13.19
CA PRO A 314 -6.43 8.81 11.85
C PRO A 314 -7.73 9.41 11.31
N LEU A 315 -8.88 8.81 11.67
CA LEU A 315 -10.18 9.27 11.21
C LEU A 315 -10.52 10.61 11.84
N ILE A 316 -10.36 10.72 13.16
CA ILE A 316 -10.60 11.98 13.90
C ILE A 316 -9.62 13.06 13.41
N SER A 317 -8.34 12.71 13.26
CA SER A 317 -7.31 13.65 12.76
C SER A 317 -7.68 14.20 11.38
N ALA A 318 -8.11 13.34 10.45
CA ALA A 318 -8.52 13.77 9.11
C ALA A 318 -9.78 14.66 9.14
N SER A 319 -10.76 14.31 9.98
CA SER A 319 -11.99 15.10 10.15
C SER A 319 -11.71 16.49 10.72
N GLU A 320 -10.81 16.60 11.71
CA GLU A 320 -10.39 17.89 12.25
C GLU A 320 -9.68 18.76 11.21
N GLU A 321 -8.83 18.17 10.38
CA GLU A 321 -8.19 18.87 9.27
C GLU A 321 -9.21 19.37 8.24
N LEU A 322 -10.19 18.53 7.86
CA LEU A 322 -11.28 18.94 6.98
C LEU A 322 -12.15 20.04 7.61
N ALA A 323 -12.44 19.94 8.91
CA ALA A 323 -13.18 20.97 9.63
C ALA A 323 -12.42 22.31 9.63
N ARG A 324 -11.10 22.31 9.87
CA ARG A 324 -10.27 23.53 9.77
C ARG A 324 -10.31 24.15 8.37
N LEU A 325 -10.35 23.31 7.35
CA LEU A 325 -10.32 23.74 5.95
C LEU A 325 -11.69 24.18 5.41
N ARG A 326 -12.80 23.67 5.95
CA ARG A 326 -14.13 23.78 5.31
C ARG A 326 -15.26 24.20 6.25
N SER A 327 -15.12 24.03 7.56
CA SER A 327 -16.17 24.42 8.50
C SER A 327 -16.23 25.94 8.64
N ARG A 328 -17.42 26.44 9.00
CA ARG A 328 -17.61 27.85 9.36
C ARG A 328 -17.01 28.18 10.73
N SER A 329 -16.99 27.19 11.64
CA SER A 329 -16.45 27.29 12.99
C SER A 329 -16.00 25.90 13.44
N VAL A 330 -14.69 25.73 13.65
CA VAL A 330 -14.10 24.49 14.17
C VAL A 330 -14.55 24.23 15.61
N THR A 331 -14.63 25.29 16.42
CA THR A 331 -15.10 25.22 17.81
C THR A 331 -16.53 24.70 17.88
N HIS A 332 -17.41 25.17 17.00
CA HIS A 332 -18.79 24.70 16.97
C HIS A 332 -18.89 23.22 16.56
N ALA A 333 -18.05 22.76 15.62
CA ALA A 333 -17.97 21.35 15.28
C ALA A 333 -17.61 20.49 16.50
N GLN A 334 -16.65 20.93 17.32
CA GLN A 334 -16.28 20.23 18.56
C GLN A 334 -17.40 20.23 19.60
N GLU A 335 -18.09 21.36 19.78
CA GLU A 335 -19.25 21.47 20.67
C GLU A 335 -20.38 20.50 20.27
N LEU A 336 -20.64 20.34 18.97
CA LEU A 336 -21.65 19.41 18.46
C LEU A 336 -21.34 17.96 18.81
N VAL A 337 -20.07 17.55 18.74
CA VAL A 337 -19.64 16.18 19.11
C VAL A 337 -19.88 15.91 20.58
N GLU A 338 -19.53 16.86 21.46
CA GLU A 338 -19.75 16.73 22.90
C GLU A 338 -21.26 16.71 23.22
N TRP A 339 -22.02 17.64 22.62
CA TRP A 339 -23.46 17.76 22.85
C TRP A 339 -24.23 16.52 22.39
N THR A 340 -23.94 16.01 21.19
CA THR A 340 -24.58 14.80 20.66
C THR A 340 -24.26 13.57 21.50
N GLY A 341 -23.02 13.44 21.99
CA GLY A 341 -22.63 12.36 22.91
C GLY A 341 -23.39 12.38 24.23
N LYS A 342 -23.52 13.56 24.87
CA LYS A 342 -24.35 13.71 26.08
C LYS A 342 -25.83 13.43 25.81
N THR A 343 -26.31 13.81 24.63
CA THR A 343 -27.70 13.61 24.22
C THR A 343 -28.03 12.14 24.01
N PHE A 344 -27.16 11.37 23.34
CA PHE A 344 -27.32 9.93 23.17
C PHE A 344 -27.38 9.21 24.51
N ALA A 345 -26.45 9.55 25.41
CA ALA A 345 -26.45 9.02 26.78
C ALA A 345 -27.74 9.38 27.56
N ALA A 346 -28.24 10.61 27.42
CA ALA A 346 -29.47 11.05 28.06
C ALA A 346 -30.73 10.33 27.54
N PHE A 347 -30.74 9.94 26.26
CA PHE A 347 -31.81 9.14 25.65
C PHE A 347 -31.64 7.63 25.83
N GLY A 348 -30.58 7.18 26.51
CA GLY A 348 -30.30 5.75 26.70
C GLY A 348 -29.94 5.02 25.40
N ILE A 349 -29.41 5.73 24.40
CA ILE A 349 -28.90 5.13 23.17
C ILE A 349 -27.50 4.60 23.46
N GLU A 350 -27.34 3.27 23.40
CA GLU A 350 -26.02 2.63 23.48
C GLU A 350 -25.32 2.66 22.12
N GLU A 351 -24.04 3.01 22.14
CA GLU A 351 -23.18 3.01 20.96
C GLU A 351 -22.04 2.01 21.16
N THR A 352 -21.72 1.30 20.09
CA THR A 352 -20.44 0.60 19.97
C THR A 352 -19.28 1.61 19.94
N VAL A 353 -18.07 1.12 20.19
CA VAL A 353 -16.84 1.94 20.13
C VAL A 353 -16.68 2.61 18.76
N ASP A 354 -17.02 1.91 17.68
CA ASP A 354 -16.90 2.45 16.32
C ASP A 354 -18.00 3.48 16.00
N GLU A 355 -19.24 3.27 16.47
CA GLU A 355 -20.31 4.27 16.32
C GLU A 355 -19.96 5.58 17.04
N ALA A 356 -19.45 5.48 18.27
CA ALA A 356 -18.97 6.65 19.00
C ALA A 356 -17.79 7.35 18.28
N ARG A 357 -16.92 6.60 17.59
CA ARG A 357 -15.82 7.14 16.76
C ARG A 357 -16.29 7.86 15.51
N TYR A 358 -17.51 7.63 15.01
CA TYR A 358 -18.02 8.30 13.82
C TYR A 358 -18.65 9.66 14.11
N ARG A 359 -19.04 9.94 15.36
CA ARG A 359 -19.63 11.21 15.76
C ARG A 359 -18.72 12.44 15.51
N PRO A 360 -17.39 12.38 15.72
CA PRO A 360 -16.49 13.47 15.34
C PRO A 360 -16.33 13.70 13.83
N VAL A 361 -16.91 12.84 13.00
CA VAL A 361 -16.75 12.82 11.54
C VAL A 361 -17.98 13.38 10.81
N SER A 362 -19.15 13.30 11.44
CA SER A 362 -20.43 13.84 10.95
C SER A 362 -20.51 15.35 11.14
#